data_AF-A0A8J7SXN9-F1
#
_entry.id   AF-A0A8J7SXN9-F1
#
_cell.length_a   1.000
_cell.length_b   1.000
_cell.length_c   1.000
_cell.angle_alpha   90.00
_cell.angle_beta   90.00
_cell.angle_gamma   90.00
#
_symmetry.space_group_name_H-M   'P 1'
#
loop_
_entity.id
_entity.type
_entity.pdbx_description
1 polymer ?
#
loop_
_entity_poly.entity_id
_entity_poly.type
_entity_poly.pdbx_seq_one_letter_code
_entity_poly.pdbx_strand_id
1 'polypeptide(L)'
;MAELGLPMAVGSAAVQAWMDMGTEAVRFVCDRLQQDIKTQQAMLACTSLEEIRKVQVEFFTAAQDQYAAEAGKMLNLMGKAAAGGLTALPKARRYDDVPL
;
A
#
# COMPACT_ATOMS: atom_id res chain seq x y z
N MET A 1 -18.66 19.10 26.47
CA MET A 1 -18.67 17.75 25.84
C MET A 1 -17.98 17.71 24.46
N ALA A 2 -16.99 18.57 24.16
CA ALA A 2 -16.29 18.59 22.86
C ALA A 2 -14.94 17.83 22.86
N GLU A 3 -14.40 17.52 24.04
CA GLU A 3 -13.04 16.96 24.21
C GLU A 3 -12.93 15.46 23.86
N LEU A 4 -14.07 14.73 23.82
CA LEU A 4 -14.10 13.28 23.62
C LEU A 4 -14.12 12.84 22.14
N GLY A 5 -14.32 13.76 21.19
CA GLY A 5 -14.45 13.44 19.75
C GLY A 5 -13.12 13.30 19.01
N LEU A 6 -12.06 13.97 19.48
CA LEU A 6 -10.76 14.02 18.81
C LEU A 6 -9.99 12.69 18.84
N PRO A 7 -9.88 11.99 19.99
CA PRO A 7 -9.17 10.70 20.07
C PRO A 7 -9.85 9.62 19.22
N MET A 8 -11.18 9.68 19.11
CA MET A 8 -11.98 8.73 18.34
C MET A 8 -11.87 8.94 16.83
N ALA A 9 -11.82 10.19 16.36
CA ALA A 9 -11.68 10.52 14.93
C ALA A 9 -10.26 10.23 14.38
N VAL A 10 -9.22 10.53 15.18
CA VAL A 10 -7.84 10.15 14.84
C VAL A 10 -7.69 8.62 14.85
N GLY A 11 -8.31 7.94 15.82
CA GLY A 11 -8.32 6.48 15.91
C GLY A 11 -8.99 5.81 14.71
N SER A 12 -10.14 6.32 14.24
CA SER A 12 -10.85 5.73 13.09
C SER A 12 -10.10 5.93 11.77
N ALA A 13 -9.49 7.10 11.54
CA ALA A 13 -8.68 7.36 10.35
C ALA A 13 -7.43 6.47 10.29
N ALA A 14 -6.76 6.24 11.43
CA ALA A 14 -5.62 5.35 11.52
C ALA A 14 -6.00 3.88 11.26
N VAL A 15 -7.14 3.42 11.79
CA VAL A 15 -7.66 2.07 11.54
C VAL A 15 -8.00 1.88 10.06
N GLN A 16 -8.66 2.85 9.42
CA GLN A 16 -8.98 2.75 7.99
C GLN A 16 -7.71 2.68 7.12
N ALA A 17 -6.72 3.52 7.41
CA ALA A 17 -5.44 3.47 6.71
C ALA A 17 -4.74 2.11 6.86
N TRP A 18 -4.77 1.53 8.07
CA TRP A 18 -4.21 0.20 8.32
C TRP A 18 -4.94 -0.88 7.51
N MET A 19 -6.28 -0.83 7.45
CA MET A 19 -7.08 -1.75 6.65
C MET A 19 -6.77 -1.62 5.16
N ASP A 20 -6.70 -0.40 4.62
CA ASP A 20 -6.39 -0.17 3.20
C ASP A 20 -5.00 -0.71 2.83
N MET A 21 -3.99 -0.46 3.66
CA MET A 21 -2.64 -1.01 3.48
C MET A 21 -2.62 -2.54 3.59
N GLY A 22 -3.35 -3.12 4.55
CA GLY A 22 -3.44 -4.57 4.73
C GLY A 22 -4.12 -5.27 3.55
N THR A 23 -5.24 -4.71 3.07
CA THR A 23 -5.93 -5.20 1.87
C THR A 23 -5.01 -5.14 0.66
N GLU A 24 -4.26 -4.05 0.51
CA GLU A 24 -3.35 -3.89 -0.61
C GLU A 24 -2.19 -4.89 -0.56
N ALA A 25 -1.59 -5.11 0.62
CA ALA A 25 -0.52 -6.09 0.79
C ALA A 25 -1.00 -7.52 0.45
N VAL A 26 -2.21 -7.90 0.88
CA VAL A 26 -2.79 -9.22 0.55
C VAL A 26 -3.02 -9.33 -0.95
N ARG A 27 -3.59 -8.30 -1.58
CA ARG A 27 -3.79 -8.26 -3.04
C ARG A 27 -2.47 -8.47 -3.78
N PHE A 28 -1.41 -7.75 -3.38
CA PHE A 28 -0.09 -7.86 -3.99
C PHE A 28 0.52 -9.27 -3.85
N VAL A 29 0.42 -9.88 -2.67
CA VAL A 29 0.92 -11.24 -2.44
C VAL A 29 0.17 -12.25 -3.30
N CYS A 30 -1.16 -12.14 -3.39
CA CYS A 30 -1.95 -13.00 -4.27
C CYS A 30 -1.51 -12.89 -5.74
N ASP A 31 -1.29 -11.66 -6.23
CA ASP A 31 -0.83 -11.43 -7.60
C ASP A 31 0.57 -12.02 -7.86
N ARG A 32 1.50 -11.94 -6.89
CA ARG A 32 2.82 -12.57 -7.00
C ARG A 32 2.74 -14.08 -7.03
N LEU A 33 1.96 -14.69 -6.14
CA LEU A 33 1.76 -16.13 -6.13
C LEU A 33 1.17 -16.65 -7.45
N GLN A 34 0.19 -15.93 -8.03
CA GLN A 34 -0.33 -16.29 -9.34
C GLN A 34 0.73 -16.20 -10.44
N GLN A 35 1.59 -15.18 -10.41
CA GLN A 35 2.69 -15.04 -11.36
C GLN A 35 3.73 -16.16 -11.21
N ASP A 36 4.05 -16.55 -9.98
CA ASP A 36 4.97 -17.64 -9.68
C ASP A 36 4.45 -18.97 -10.23
N ILE A 37 3.16 -19.27 -10.01
CA ILE A 37 2.51 -20.47 -10.55
C ILE A 37 2.58 -20.48 -12.08
N LYS A 38 2.24 -19.37 -12.74
CA LYS A 38 2.31 -19.24 -14.21
C LYS A 38 3.74 -19.46 -14.72
N THR A 39 4.71 -18.90 -14.02
CA THR A 39 6.14 -19.04 -14.37
C THR A 39 6.60 -20.48 -14.25
N GLN A 40 6.22 -21.17 -13.16
CA GLN A 40 6.54 -22.59 -12.99
C GLN A 40 5.89 -23.46 -14.07
N GLN A 41 4.63 -23.20 -14.40
CA GLN A 41 3.94 -23.90 -15.49
C GLN A 41 4.65 -23.68 -16.84
N ALA A 42 5.07 -22.45 -17.13
CA ALA A 42 5.82 -22.14 -18.35
C ALA A 42 7.19 -22.83 -18.37
N MET A 43 7.91 -22.84 -17.25
CA MET A 43 9.21 -23.55 -17.15
C MET A 43 9.06 -25.06 -17.37
N LEU A 44 8.01 -25.70 -16.85
CA LEU A 44 7.75 -27.13 -17.05
C LEU A 44 7.43 -27.49 -18.51
N ALA A 45 6.97 -26.51 -19.30
CA ALA A 45 6.70 -26.70 -20.73
C ALA A 45 7.93 -26.47 -21.62
N CYS A 46 9.04 -25.93 -21.08
CA CYS A 46 10.25 -25.65 -21.84
C CYS A 46 10.99 -26.93 -22.23
N THR A 47 11.54 -26.96 -23.44
CA THR A 47 12.33 -28.10 -23.98
C THR A 47 13.80 -27.75 -24.19
N SER A 48 14.17 -26.48 -23.96
CA SER A 48 15.53 -25.98 -24.11
C SER A 48 15.91 -24.99 -23.01
N LEU A 49 17.23 -24.84 -22.81
CA LEU A 49 17.77 -23.86 -21.87
C LEU A 49 17.48 -22.41 -22.30
N GLU A 50 17.37 -22.15 -23.59
CA GLU A 50 17.04 -20.83 -24.13
C GLU A 50 15.61 -20.41 -23.76
N GLU A 51 14.64 -21.34 -23.85
CA GLU A 51 13.26 -21.10 -23.42
C GLU A 51 13.17 -20.85 -21.92
N ILE A 52 13.91 -21.63 -21.10
CA ILE A 52 13.98 -21.41 -19.65
C ILE A 52 14.52 -20.01 -19.35
N ARG A 53 15.62 -19.61 -20.02
CA ARG A 53 16.21 -18.28 -19.83
C ARG A 53 15.21 -17.17 -20.17
N LYS A 54 14.46 -17.32 -21.26
CA LYS A 54 13.44 -16.35 -21.65
C LYS A 54 12.36 -16.19 -20.57
N VAL A 55 11.81 -17.31 -20.09
CA VAL A 55 10.80 -17.30 -19.00
C VAL A 55 11.35 -16.64 -17.74
N GLN A 56 12.60 -16.91 -17.37
CA GLN A 56 13.22 -16.28 -16.20
C GLN A 56 13.39 -14.77 -16.36
N VAL A 57 13.85 -14.29 -17.53
CA VAL A 57 13.99 -12.86 -17.78
C VAL A 57 12.64 -12.15 -17.73
N GLU A 58 11.61 -12.73 -18.33
CA GLU A 58 10.24 -12.22 -18.27
C GLU A 58 9.73 -12.16 -16.82
N PHE A 59 9.98 -13.20 -16.03
CA PHE A 59 9.64 -13.24 -14.61
C PHE A 59 10.31 -12.13 -13.80
N PHE A 60 11.64 -11.98 -13.93
CA PHE A 60 12.39 -10.96 -13.18
C PHE A 60 12.01 -9.53 -13.59
N THR A 61 11.75 -9.30 -14.87
CA THR A 61 11.30 -8.00 -15.38
C THR A 61 9.94 -7.66 -14.78
N ALA A 62 8.98 -8.59 -14.86
CA ALA A 62 7.66 -8.40 -14.28
C ALA A 62 7.72 -8.16 -12.77
N ALA A 63 8.53 -8.94 -12.04
CA ALA A 63 8.70 -8.77 -10.61
C ALA A 63 9.20 -7.36 -10.25
N GLN A 64 10.23 -6.86 -10.95
CA GLN A 64 10.75 -5.51 -10.75
C GLN A 64 9.66 -4.45 -10.93
N ASP A 65 8.94 -4.48 -12.05
CA ASP A 65 7.89 -3.52 -12.36
C ASP A 65 6.80 -3.53 -11.30
N GLN A 66 6.41 -4.73 -10.86
CA GLN A 66 5.32 -4.88 -9.90
C GLN A 66 5.72 -4.44 -8.50
N TYR A 67 6.95 -4.73 -8.04
CA TYR A 67 7.46 -4.23 -6.75
C TYR A 67 7.62 -2.71 -6.76
N ALA A 68 8.09 -2.13 -7.86
CA ALA A 68 8.19 -0.68 -8.01
C ALA A 68 6.81 -0.01 -7.94
N ALA A 69 5.84 -0.55 -8.68
CA ALA A 69 4.46 -0.07 -8.65
C ALA A 69 3.83 -0.19 -7.25
N GLU A 70 4.05 -1.32 -6.58
CA GLU A 70 3.54 -1.57 -5.23
C GLU A 70 4.15 -0.60 -4.21
N ALA A 71 5.45 -0.37 -4.26
CA ALA A 71 6.11 0.61 -3.40
C ALA A 71 5.51 2.02 -3.59
N GLY A 72 5.29 2.44 -4.84
CA GLY A 72 4.63 3.71 -5.15
C GLY A 72 3.20 3.78 -4.59
N LYS A 73 2.44 2.68 -4.67
CA LYS A 73 1.08 2.61 -4.15
C LYS A 73 1.03 2.63 -2.62
N MET A 74 1.93 1.91 -1.96
CA MET A 74 2.07 1.92 -0.50
C MET A 74 2.46 3.31 0.00
N LEU A 75 3.40 4.00 -0.66
CA LEU A 75 3.73 5.39 -0.35
C LEU A 75 2.52 6.32 -0.52
N ASN A 76 1.69 6.11 -1.54
CA ASN A 76 0.47 6.88 -1.73
C ASN A 76 -0.55 6.66 -0.60
N LEU A 77 -0.76 5.40 -0.19
CA LEU A 77 -1.65 5.05 0.93
C LEU A 77 -1.16 5.67 2.24
N MET A 78 0.15 5.59 2.52
CA MET A 78 0.75 6.24 3.69
C MET A 78 0.60 7.77 3.65
N GLY A 79 0.83 8.39 2.49
CA GLY A 79 0.64 9.83 2.31
C GLY A 79 -0.80 10.27 2.58
N LYS A 80 -1.79 9.50 2.10
CA LYS A 80 -3.21 9.73 2.38
C LYS A 80 -3.53 9.59 3.87
N ALA A 81 -3.00 8.56 4.52
CA ALA A 81 -3.17 8.36 5.95
C ALA A 81 -2.63 9.53 6.78
N ALA A 82 -1.42 10.00 6.46
CA ALA A 82 -0.79 11.14 7.12
C ALA A 82 -1.60 12.43 6.90
N ALA A 83 -2.06 12.70 5.68
CA ALA A 83 -2.92 13.84 5.38
C ALA A 83 -4.25 13.78 6.15
N GLY A 84 -4.87 12.60 6.23
CA GLY A 84 -6.07 12.38 7.03
C GLY A 84 -5.87 12.68 8.52
N GLY A 85 -4.76 12.22 9.09
CA GLY A 85 -4.38 12.54 10.47
C GLY A 85 -4.19 14.04 10.73
N LEU A 86 -3.59 14.76 9.78
CA LEU A 86 -3.43 16.22 9.85
C LEU A 86 -4.78 16.96 9.79
N THR A 87 -5.74 16.48 9.00
CA THR A 87 -7.09 17.08 8.93
C THR A 87 -7.94 16.82 10.18
N ALA A 88 -7.60 15.78 10.94
CA ALA A 88 -8.27 15.46 12.20
C ALA A 88 -7.76 16.31 13.40
N LEU A 89 -6.68 17.08 13.22
CA LEU A 89 -6.21 18.03 14.23
C LEU A 89 -7.13 19.28 14.26
N PRO A 90 -7.49 19.80 15.44
CA PRO A 90 -8.24 21.03 15.54
C PRO A 90 -7.40 22.19 14.99
N LYS A 91 -7.98 23.08 14.19
CA LYS A 91 -7.35 24.36 13.85
C LYS A 91 -7.02 25.07 15.17
N ALA A 92 -5.74 25.43 15.37
CA ALA A 92 -5.31 26.14 16.55
C ALA A 92 -6.19 27.39 16.78
N ARG A 93 -6.75 27.54 17.98
CA ARG A 93 -7.46 28.76 18.40
C ARG A 93 -6.52 29.95 18.17
N ARG A 94 -7.00 31.01 17.52
CA ARG A 94 -6.16 32.20 17.28
C ARG A 94 -5.88 32.86 18.62
N TYR A 95 -4.73 33.52 18.73
CA TYR A 95 -4.35 34.32 19.91
C TYR A 95 -5.39 35.42 20.26
N ASP A 96 -6.30 35.72 19.32
CA ASP A 96 -7.41 36.68 19.41
C ASP A 96 -8.60 36.20 20.29
N ASP A 97 -8.65 34.91 20.65
CA ASP A 97 -9.78 34.33 21.39
C ASP A 97 -9.61 34.41 22.93
N VAL A 98 -8.68 35.23 23.44
CA VAL A 98 -8.42 35.42 24.87
C VAL A 98 -9.22 36.64 25.39
N PRO A 99 -10.20 36.47 26.28
CA PRO A 99 -10.93 37.61 26.85
C PRO A 99 -10.01 38.43 27.78
N LEU A 100 -9.99 39.75 27.60
CA LEU A 100 -9.42 40.72 28.55
C LEU A 100 -10.31 40.89 29.78
#